data_AF-A0A922MTR1-F1
#
_entry.id   AF-A0A922MTR1-F1
#
_cell.length_a   1.000
_cell.length_b   1.000
_cell.length_c   1.000
_cell.angle_alpha   90.00
_cell.angle_beta   90.00
_cell.angle_gamma   90.00
#
_symmetry.space_group_name_H-M   'P 1'
#
loop_
_entity.id
_entity.type
_entity.pdbx_description
1 polymer ?
#
loop_
_entity_poly.entity_id
_entity_poly.type
_entity_poly.pdbx_seq_one_letter_code
_entity_poly.pdbx_strand_id
1 'polypeptide(L)'
;MPCLAVYMKTGPWRSMWVRYGYDPRKDPSSRKYQTLDFRLRHAAGVRSMIMSREDTTDRERQPKRKFTETAPVNEEIAEGTVYFRPGITPTQRHIFYQYCDIQIPEVEEILAAEPPPGYMCHLKRGWLPANTDEICRDHMFRYVKDTLFNSNNPEMKYEAPSGSESESNSEDDTTVNDVDDIEDSK
;
A
#
# COMPACT_ATOMS: atom_id res chain seq x y z
N MET A 1 17.76 -20.25 -1.39
CA MET A 1 18.19 -18.94 -1.95
C MET A 1 19.33 -18.19 -1.22
N PRO A 2 20.09 -18.71 -0.22
CA PRO A 2 21.24 -17.95 0.34
C PRO A 2 22.51 -17.95 -0.53
N CYS A 3 22.57 -18.73 -1.62
CA CYS A 3 23.78 -18.83 -2.45
C CYS A 3 23.82 -17.87 -3.63
N LEU A 4 22.71 -17.18 -3.95
CA LEU A 4 22.58 -16.34 -5.16
C LEU A 4 22.26 -14.86 -4.86
N ALA A 5 21.70 -14.56 -3.69
CA ALA A 5 21.23 -13.23 -3.34
C ALA A 5 21.28 -12.96 -1.83
N VAL A 6 21.31 -11.68 -1.47
CA VAL A 6 21.16 -11.17 -0.11
C VAL A 6 19.74 -10.63 0.07
N TYR A 7 19.10 -10.99 1.19
CA TYR A 7 17.80 -10.44 1.55
C TYR A 7 17.94 -9.11 2.30
N MET A 8 17.25 -8.08 1.82
CA MET A 8 17.28 -6.73 2.38
C MET A 8 16.18 -6.56 3.43
N LYS A 9 16.56 -6.49 4.72
CA LYS A 9 15.60 -6.37 5.83
C LYS A 9 15.01 -4.96 6.00
N THR A 10 15.77 -3.93 5.63
CA THR A 10 15.43 -2.52 5.84
C THR A 10 15.85 -1.66 4.64
N GLY A 11 15.44 -0.40 4.66
CA GLY A 11 15.81 0.57 3.63
C GLY A 11 14.91 0.51 2.38
N PRO A 12 15.35 1.14 1.28
CA PRO A 12 14.52 1.39 0.10
C PRO A 12 14.17 0.11 -0.69
N TRP A 13 14.96 -0.95 -0.54
CA TRP A 13 14.71 -2.27 -1.13
C TRP A 13 14.29 -3.29 -0.08
N ARG A 14 13.65 -2.86 1.02
CA ARG A 14 13.19 -3.79 2.06
C ARG A 14 12.26 -4.85 1.47
N SER A 15 12.37 -6.06 2.03
CA SER A 15 11.64 -7.25 1.58
C SER A 15 12.07 -7.79 0.21
N MET A 16 13.15 -7.25 -0.40
CA MET A 16 13.66 -7.71 -1.69
C MET A 16 14.91 -8.58 -1.54
N TRP A 17 15.10 -9.48 -2.52
CA TRP A 17 16.34 -10.21 -2.71
C TRP A 17 17.21 -9.50 -3.76
N VAL A 18 18.45 -9.18 -3.38
CA VAL A 18 19.42 -8.51 -4.23
C VAL A 18 20.50 -9.51 -4.60
N ARG A 19 20.70 -9.77 -5.90
CA ARG A 19 21.72 -10.72 -6.38
C ARG A 19 23.12 -10.35 -5.87
N TYR A 20 23.97 -11.35 -5.64
CA TYR A 20 25.37 -11.10 -5.28
C TYR A 20 26.11 -10.29 -6.36
N GLY A 21 27.01 -9.41 -5.90
CA GLY A 21 27.79 -8.52 -6.77
C GLY A 21 27.03 -7.30 -7.30
N TYR A 22 25.75 -7.13 -6.96
CA TYR A 22 24.98 -5.93 -7.29
C TYR A 22 24.71 -5.10 -6.04
N ASP A 23 25.00 -3.80 -6.09
CA ASP A 23 24.66 -2.85 -5.03
C ASP A 23 23.72 -1.78 -5.59
N PRO A 24 22.40 -1.86 -5.33
CA PRO A 24 21.43 -0.93 -5.89
C PRO A 24 21.61 0.50 -5.37
N ARG A 25 22.38 0.70 -4.29
CA ARG A 25 22.71 2.02 -3.73
C ARG A 25 23.78 2.76 -4.53
N LYS A 26 24.43 2.09 -5.50
CA LYS A 26 25.43 2.67 -6.40
C LYS A 26 24.90 2.97 -7.80
N ASP A 27 23.69 2.52 -8.11
CA ASP A 27 23.08 2.62 -9.42
C ASP A 27 21.70 3.32 -9.33
N PRO A 28 21.60 4.60 -9.75
CA PRO A 28 20.35 5.35 -9.79
C PRO A 28 19.21 4.65 -10.55
N SER A 29 19.52 3.83 -11.56
CA SER A 29 18.50 3.10 -12.34
C SER A 29 17.73 2.08 -11.49
N SER A 30 18.28 1.71 -10.33
CA SER A 30 17.64 0.83 -9.34
C SER A 30 16.43 1.45 -8.64
N ARG A 31 16.19 2.76 -8.80
CA ARG A 31 15.12 3.50 -8.12
C ARG A 31 13.73 2.91 -8.36
N LYS A 32 13.47 2.39 -9.56
CA LYS A 32 12.20 1.75 -9.92
C LYS A 32 11.95 0.42 -9.21
N TYR A 33 13.00 -0.25 -8.74
CA TYR A 33 12.89 -1.51 -7.98
C TYR A 33 12.77 -1.30 -6.47
N GLN A 34 12.78 -0.05 -6.00
CA GLN A 34 12.51 0.26 -4.59
C GLN A 34 11.09 -0.16 -4.22
N THR A 35 10.85 -0.40 -2.93
CA THR A 35 9.61 -0.95 -2.40
C THR A 35 8.75 0.13 -1.75
N LEU A 36 7.49 0.24 -2.15
CA LEU A 36 6.44 1.01 -1.48
C LEU A 36 5.61 0.10 -0.58
N ASP A 37 5.47 0.48 0.70
CA ASP A 37 4.53 -0.15 1.64
C ASP A 37 3.18 0.55 1.53
N PHE A 38 2.21 -0.14 0.93
CA PHE A 38 0.86 0.35 0.75
C PHE A 38 -0.06 -0.29 1.77
N ARG A 39 -0.67 0.55 2.61
CA ARG A 39 -1.66 0.13 3.62
C ARG A 39 -2.96 0.87 3.39
N LEU A 40 -4.02 0.11 3.18
CA LEU A 40 -5.35 0.68 3.06
C LEU A 40 -5.79 1.25 4.41
N ARG A 41 -6.01 2.57 4.45
CA ARG A 41 -6.44 3.27 5.66
C ARG A 41 -7.90 2.93 6.00
N HIS A 42 -8.27 3.09 7.27
CA HIS A 42 -9.64 2.99 7.76
C HIS A 42 -10.49 4.20 7.30
N ALA A 43 -10.70 4.38 6.00
CA ALA A 43 -11.85 5.16 5.56
C ALA A 43 -13.09 4.29 5.71
N ALA A 44 -14.11 4.78 6.43
CA ALA A 44 -15.38 4.09 6.61
C ALA A 44 -15.92 3.64 5.24
N GLY A 45 -16.20 2.34 5.08
CA GLY A 45 -16.69 1.73 3.83
C GLY A 45 -15.61 1.13 2.93
N VAL A 46 -14.48 1.81 2.68
CA VAL A 46 -13.43 1.31 1.76
C VAL A 46 -12.85 -0.02 2.27
N ARG A 47 -12.67 -0.12 3.58
CA ARG A 47 -12.12 -1.30 4.25
C ARG A 47 -13.00 -2.54 4.08
N SER A 48 -14.33 -2.41 4.16
CA SER A 48 -15.27 -3.55 4.06
C SER A 48 -15.42 -4.02 2.62
N MET A 49 -15.44 -3.10 1.65
CA MET A 49 -15.65 -3.42 0.23
C MET A 49 -14.52 -4.25 -0.40
N ILE A 50 -13.28 -4.14 0.10
CA ILE A 50 -12.17 -4.98 -0.38
C ILE A 50 -12.24 -6.40 0.20
N MET A 51 -12.78 -6.59 1.40
CA MET A 51 -12.97 -7.94 1.97
C MET A 51 -14.17 -8.68 1.40
N SER A 52 -15.25 -7.97 1.03
CA SER A 52 -16.51 -8.60 0.63
C SER A 52 -16.45 -9.32 -0.72
N ARG A 53 -15.44 -9.05 -1.56
CA ARG A 53 -15.29 -9.71 -2.86
C ARG A 53 -14.80 -11.16 -2.79
N GLU A 54 -14.24 -11.59 -1.65
CA GLU A 54 -13.60 -12.92 -1.53
C GLU A 54 -14.07 -13.76 -0.33
N ASP A 55 -14.96 -13.25 0.53
CA ASP A 55 -15.37 -13.92 1.79
C ASP A 55 -16.80 -14.48 1.77
N THR A 56 -17.35 -14.80 0.59
CA THR A 56 -18.60 -15.59 0.47
C THR A 56 -18.31 -16.97 -0.13
N THR A 57 -17.58 -17.81 0.62
CA THR A 57 -17.93 -19.22 0.87
C THR A 57 -16.87 -19.85 1.76
N ASP A 58 -17.32 -20.23 2.96
CA ASP A 58 -16.85 -21.36 3.74
C ASP A 58 -15.42 -21.34 4.31
N ARG A 59 -15.25 -20.66 5.44
CA ARG A 59 -14.10 -20.85 6.33
C ARG A 59 -14.44 -21.80 7.47
N GLU A 60 -14.84 -23.03 7.13
CA GLU A 60 -14.67 -24.13 8.05
C GLU A 60 -13.19 -24.24 8.47
N ARG A 61 -13.02 -24.24 9.79
CA ARG A 61 -11.76 -24.31 10.53
C ARG A 61 -10.82 -25.39 9.96
N GLN A 62 -9.70 -25.02 9.35
CA GLN A 62 -8.61 -25.96 9.08
C GLN A 62 -7.36 -25.70 9.94
N PRO A 63 -6.74 -26.77 10.51
CA PRO A 63 -5.59 -26.68 11.39
C PRO A 63 -4.27 -26.55 10.61
N LYS A 64 -3.23 -26.11 11.31
CA LYS A 64 -1.84 -25.87 10.87
C LYS A 64 -1.38 -26.83 9.75
N ARG A 65 -1.24 -26.30 8.52
CA ARG A 65 -0.70 -27.02 7.36
C ARG A 65 0.76 -27.44 7.61
N LYS A 66 1.00 -28.75 7.66
CA LYS A 66 2.34 -29.33 7.50
C LYS A 66 2.76 -29.19 6.04
N PHE A 67 3.99 -28.74 5.79
CA PHE A 67 4.60 -28.72 4.46
C PHE A 67 4.58 -30.14 3.87
N THR A 68 3.66 -30.38 2.95
CA THR A 68 3.68 -31.54 2.05
C THR A 68 3.80 -30.98 0.64
N GLU A 69 4.84 -31.45 -0.03
CA GLU A 69 5.34 -31.03 -1.33
C GLU A 69 4.44 -31.62 -2.42
N THR A 70 3.35 -30.92 -2.75
CA THR A 70 2.54 -31.09 -3.97
C THR A 70 1.40 -30.08 -3.93
N ALA A 71 1.72 -28.80 -4.15
CA ALA A 71 0.69 -27.80 -4.43
C ALA A 71 0.32 -27.88 -5.92
N PRO A 72 -0.98 -27.80 -6.29
CA PRO A 72 -1.37 -27.70 -7.69
C PRO A 72 -0.82 -26.39 -8.27
N VAL A 73 -0.19 -26.48 -9.45
CA VAL A 73 0.63 -25.42 -10.05
C VAL A 73 -0.20 -24.31 -10.75
N ASN A 74 -1.53 -24.31 -10.63
CA ASN A 74 -2.42 -23.39 -11.35
C ASN A 74 -3.40 -22.66 -10.41
N GLU A 75 -2.91 -21.99 -9.37
CA GLU A 75 -3.65 -20.87 -8.80
C GLU A 75 -3.33 -19.63 -9.62
N GLU A 76 -4.33 -19.10 -10.34
CA GLU A 76 -4.21 -17.80 -11.02
C GLU A 76 -3.96 -16.72 -9.96
N ILE A 77 -2.74 -16.15 -9.95
CA ILE A 77 -2.40 -15.06 -9.05
C ILE A 77 -3.20 -13.83 -9.48
N ALA A 78 -4.09 -13.37 -8.61
CA ALA A 78 -4.88 -12.17 -8.86
C ALA A 78 -3.98 -10.98 -9.21
N GLU A 79 -4.32 -10.25 -10.27
CA GLU A 79 -3.48 -9.18 -10.81
C GLU A 79 -3.16 -8.10 -9.76
N GLY A 80 -4.14 -7.75 -8.93
CA GLY A 80 -3.99 -6.78 -7.82
C GLY A 80 -3.11 -7.26 -6.66
N THR A 81 -2.51 -8.45 -6.74
CA THR A 81 -1.42 -8.89 -5.85
C THR A 81 -0.05 -8.49 -6.41
N VAL A 82 0.08 -8.36 -7.74
CA VAL A 82 1.36 -8.14 -8.43
C VAL A 82 1.47 -6.71 -8.94
N TYR A 83 0.42 -6.20 -9.59
CA TYR A 83 0.41 -4.89 -10.21
C TYR A 83 -0.65 -3.98 -9.58
N PHE A 84 -0.36 -2.70 -9.55
CA PHE A 84 -1.35 -1.67 -9.25
C PHE A 84 -1.62 -0.85 -10.52
N ARG A 85 -2.85 -0.91 -11.03
CA ARG A 85 -3.31 -0.20 -12.24
C ARG A 85 -4.70 0.41 -11.99
N PRO A 86 -5.09 1.47 -12.71
CA PRO A 86 -6.44 2.02 -12.63
C PRO A 86 -7.51 0.94 -12.84
N GLY A 87 -8.54 0.94 -11.99
CA GLY A 87 -9.65 -0.03 -12.07
C GLY A 87 -9.41 -1.36 -11.36
N ILE A 88 -8.19 -1.61 -10.84
CA ILE A 88 -7.87 -2.83 -10.08
C ILE A 88 -7.76 -2.49 -8.59
N THR A 89 -8.52 -3.19 -7.76
CA THR A 89 -8.39 -3.08 -6.31
C THR A 89 -7.33 -4.05 -5.79
N PRO A 90 -6.45 -3.64 -4.86
CA PRO A 90 -5.51 -4.55 -4.23
C PRO A 90 -6.25 -5.66 -3.47
N THR A 91 -5.76 -6.90 -3.56
CA THR A 91 -6.39 -8.07 -2.92
C THR A 91 -6.17 -8.13 -1.42
N GLN A 92 -5.12 -7.48 -0.92
CA GLN A 92 -4.78 -7.41 0.49
C GLN A 92 -4.69 -5.96 0.96
N ARG A 93 -4.98 -5.75 2.24
CA ARG A 93 -4.94 -4.41 2.87
C ARG A 93 -3.53 -3.88 3.09
N HIS A 94 -2.53 -4.76 3.08
CA HIS A 94 -1.14 -4.41 3.31
C HIS A 94 -0.31 -5.15 2.26
N ILE A 95 0.25 -4.41 1.33
CA ILE A 95 1.02 -4.95 0.21
C ILE A 95 2.30 -4.13 0.05
N PHE A 96 3.38 -4.81 -0.27
CA PHE A 96 4.63 -4.21 -0.70
C PHE A 96 4.70 -4.29 -2.22
N TYR A 97 4.57 -3.16 -2.90
CA TYR A 97 4.79 -3.06 -4.34
C TYR A 97 6.20 -2.59 -4.64
N GLN A 98 6.78 -3.00 -5.75
CA GLN A 98 7.90 -2.26 -6.32
C GLN A 98 7.34 -1.07 -7.10
N TYR A 99 8.06 0.05 -7.14
CA TYR A 99 7.58 1.23 -7.86
C TYR A 99 7.31 0.96 -9.35
N CYS A 100 8.09 0.08 -9.99
CA CYS A 100 7.86 -0.33 -11.39
C CYS A 100 6.57 -1.14 -11.61
N ASP A 101 5.97 -1.69 -10.56
CA ASP A 101 4.73 -2.45 -10.64
C ASP A 101 3.49 -1.58 -10.38
N ILE A 102 3.70 -0.31 -10.02
CA ILE A 102 2.67 0.70 -9.84
C ILE A 102 2.56 1.52 -11.13
N GLN A 103 1.55 1.21 -11.92
CA GLN A 103 1.36 1.74 -13.27
C GLN A 103 0.21 2.74 -13.26
N ILE A 104 0.48 3.88 -12.62
CA ILE A 104 -0.37 5.07 -12.68
C ILE A 104 0.49 6.24 -13.18
N PRO A 105 -0.07 7.17 -13.97
CA PRO A 105 0.71 8.24 -14.62
C PRO A 105 1.59 9.04 -13.66
N GLU A 106 1.11 9.28 -12.44
CA GLU A 106 1.80 10.12 -11.47
C GLU A 106 3.03 9.42 -10.87
N VAL A 107 2.99 8.09 -10.75
CA VAL A 107 4.15 7.30 -10.33
C VAL A 107 5.14 7.17 -11.47
N GLU A 108 4.65 6.97 -12.69
CA GLU A 108 5.49 6.92 -13.90
C GLU A 108 6.25 8.24 -14.12
N GLU A 109 5.60 9.38 -13.88
CA GLU A 109 6.23 10.70 -13.94
C GLU A 109 7.37 10.84 -12.91
N ILE A 110 7.13 10.44 -11.66
CA ILE A 110 8.18 10.40 -10.63
C ILE A 110 9.31 9.44 -11.03
N LEU A 111 8.96 8.31 -11.65
CA LEU A 111 9.90 7.34 -12.19
C LEU A 111 10.55 7.77 -13.51
N ALA A 112 10.15 8.87 -14.13
CA ALA A 112 10.83 9.45 -15.29
C ALA A 112 11.90 10.47 -14.87
N ALA A 113 11.72 11.10 -13.70
CA ALA A 113 12.68 12.06 -13.16
C ALA A 113 13.99 11.39 -12.72
N GLU A 114 15.08 11.69 -13.43
CA GLU A 114 16.41 11.22 -13.03
C GLU A 114 16.94 11.99 -11.81
N PRO A 115 17.64 11.32 -10.88
CA PRO A 115 18.28 12.02 -9.77
C PRO A 115 19.30 13.07 -10.28
N PRO A 116 19.43 14.22 -9.59
CA PRO A 116 20.39 15.24 -9.97
C PRO A 116 21.84 14.70 -10.03
N PRO A 117 22.72 15.27 -10.88
CA PRO A 117 24.13 14.88 -10.89
C PRO A 117 24.76 14.99 -9.50
N GLY A 118 25.48 13.93 -9.09
CA GLY A 118 26.14 13.87 -7.78
C GLY A 118 25.21 13.57 -6.60
N TYR A 119 23.91 13.38 -6.84
CA TYR A 119 22.99 12.92 -5.81
C TYR A 119 23.42 11.55 -5.26
N MET A 120 23.30 11.35 -3.95
CA MET A 120 23.68 10.10 -3.27
C MET A 120 22.45 9.33 -2.82
N CYS A 121 22.50 7.99 -2.92
CA CYS A 121 21.43 7.12 -2.44
C CYS A 121 21.17 7.35 -0.93
N HIS A 122 19.97 7.82 -0.61
CA HIS A 122 19.58 8.11 0.77
C HIS A 122 19.24 6.83 1.55
N LEU A 123 19.65 6.74 2.82
CA LEU A 123 19.44 5.54 3.67
C LEU A 123 17.97 5.11 3.78
N LYS A 124 17.05 6.07 3.91
CA LYS A 124 15.59 5.81 4.04
C LYS A 124 14.84 5.75 2.70
N ARG A 125 15.03 6.71 1.80
CA ARG A 125 14.24 6.89 0.55
C ARG A 125 14.96 6.48 -0.74
N GLY A 126 16.23 6.10 -0.63
CA GLY A 126 17.04 5.69 -1.77
C GLY A 126 17.27 6.82 -2.75
N TRP A 127 16.99 6.54 -4.02
CA TRP A 127 17.19 7.42 -5.15
C TRP A 127 15.99 8.31 -5.46
N LEU A 128 14.83 8.05 -4.85
CA LEU A 128 13.62 8.81 -5.10
C LEU A 128 13.60 10.14 -4.30
N PRO A 129 12.89 11.17 -4.80
CA PRO A 129 12.70 12.43 -4.09
C PRO A 129 12.14 12.28 -2.67
N ALA A 130 12.17 13.38 -1.90
CA ALA A 130 11.46 13.41 -0.63
C ALA A 130 9.95 13.30 -0.86
N ASN A 131 9.24 12.71 0.10
CA ASN A 131 7.78 12.56 0.10
C ASN A 131 7.18 11.67 -1.01
N THR A 132 8.00 10.99 -1.82
CA THR A 132 7.52 10.10 -2.90
C THR A 132 6.57 9.03 -2.36
N ASP A 133 6.93 8.41 -1.25
CA ASP A 133 6.13 7.38 -0.58
C ASP A 133 4.72 7.88 -0.23
N GLU A 134 4.61 9.08 0.33
CA GLU A 134 3.36 9.73 0.70
C GLU A 134 2.52 10.08 -0.54
N ILE A 135 3.15 10.74 -1.53
CA ILE A 135 2.50 11.12 -2.79
C ILE A 135 1.90 9.88 -3.48
N CYS A 136 2.71 8.83 -3.67
CA CYS A 136 2.26 7.62 -4.35
C CYS A 136 1.11 6.94 -3.60
N ARG A 137 1.16 6.86 -2.26
CA ARG A 137 0.06 6.31 -1.45
C ARG A 137 -1.23 7.11 -1.63
N ASP A 138 -1.16 8.43 -1.68
CA ASP A 138 -2.34 9.29 -1.81
C ASP A 138 -2.99 9.13 -3.20
N HIS A 139 -2.18 9.04 -4.26
CA HIS A 139 -2.68 8.71 -5.60
C HIS A 139 -3.31 7.31 -5.63
N MET A 140 -2.60 6.28 -5.17
CA MET A 140 -3.13 4.92 -5.13
C MET A 140 -4.43 4.83 -4.32
N PHE A 141 -4.52 5.52 -3.19
CA PHE A 141 -5.73 5.53 -2.37
C PHE A 141 -6.92 6.18 -3.10
N ARG A 142 -6.69 7.25 -3.87
CA ARG A 142 -7.72 7.84 -4.75
C ARG A 142 -8.20 6.85 -5.81
N TYR A 143 -7.29 6.19 -6.53
CA TYR A 143 -7.67 5.17 -7.53
C TYR A 143 -8.48 4.02 -6.91
N VAL A 144 -8.10 3.54 -5.72
CA VAL A 144 -8.87 2.51 -5.01
C VAL A 144 -10.27 3.00 -4.66
N LYS A 145 -10.37 4.24 -4.14
CA LYS A 145 -11.63 4.88 -3.79
C LYS A 145 -12.55 4.94 -5.02
N ASP A 146 -12.06 5.50 -6.13
CA ASP A 146 -12.82 5.68 -7.37
C ASP A 146 -13.26 4.34 -7.96
N THR A 147 -12.37 3.34 -7.97
CA THR A 147 -12.67 1.99 -8.45
C THR A 147 -13.82 1.36 -7.64
N LEU A 148 -13.78 1.51 -6.32
CA LEU A 148 -14.82 0.95 -5.45
C LEU A 148 -16.16 1.66 -5.61
N PHE A 149 -16.18 3.00 -5.66
CA PHE A 149 -17.40 3.78 -5.88
C PHE A 149 -18.06 3.47 -7.22
N ASN A 150 -17.27 3.39 -8.29
CA ASN A 150 -17.79 3.08 -9.62
C ASN A 150 -18.28 1.63 -9.72
N SER A 151 -17.64 0.69 -9.02
CA SER A 151 -18.06 -0.72 -9.03
C SER A 151 -19.37 -0.99 -8.28
N ASN A 152 -19.77 -0.12 -7.36
CA ASN A 152 -21.00 -0.24 -6.58
C ASN A 152 -22.19 0.53 -7.16
N ASN A 153 -22.02 1.20 -8.31
CA ASN A 153 -23.08 2.02 -8.90
C ASN A 153 -23.36 1.65 -10.36
N PRO A 154 -23.86 0.42 -10.66
CA PRO A 154 -24.19 0.05 -12.04
C PRO A 154 -25.51 0.69 -12.55
N GLU A 155 -26.40 1.21 -11.70
CA GLU A 155 -27.65 1.87 -12.10
C GLU A 155 -28.10 2.93 -11.09
N MET A 156 -27.69 4.19 -11.30
CA MET A 156 -28.51 5.34 -10.92
C MET A 156 -28.51 6.31 -12.09
N LYS A 157 -29.43 6.06 -13.04
CA LYS A 157 -29.84 7.05 -14.03
C LYS A 157 -30.35 8.28 -13.27
N TYR A 158 -29.80 9.43 -13.64
CA TYR A 158 -30.22 10.80 -13.30
C TYR A 158 -31.59 10.94 -12.64
N GLU A 159 -31.61 11.36 -11.38
CA GLU A 159 -32.56 12.37 -10.93
C GLU A 159 -31.80 13.52 -10.28
N ALA A 160 -32.10 14.75 -10.72
CA ALA A 160 -31.48 15.97 -10.24
C ALA A 160 -31.85 16.22 -8.76
N PRO A 161 -30.91 16.61 -7.89
CA PRO A 161 -31.24 16.90 -6.51
C PRO A 161 -31.84 18.30 -6.39
N SER A 162 -33.13 18.35 -6.06
CA SER A 162 -33.80 19.52 -5.52
C SER A 162 -33.58 19.59 -4.01
N GLY A 163 -32.95 20.67 -3.55
CA GLY A 163 -33.17 21.27 -2.23
C GLY A 163 -32.44 20.69 -1.03
N SER A 164 -31.59 21.53 -0.41
CA SER A 164 -31.29 21.73 1.02
C SER A 164 -31.52 20.53 1.98
N GLU A 165 -30.55 20.17 2.82
CA GLU A 165 -30.24 20.94 4.03
C GLU A 165 -28.79 20.74 4.53
N SER A 166 -28.32 21.78 5.20
CA SER A 166 -27.03 21.95 5.87
C SER A 166 -26.94 21.15 7.17
N GLU A 167 -25.83 20.45 7.40
CA GLU A 167 -25.37 20.18 8.77
C GLU A 167 -23.90 20.55 8.93
N SER A 168 -23.69 21.38 9.94
CA SER A 168 -22.45 21.98 10.41
C SER A 168 -21.77 21.02 11.38
N ASN A 169 -20.54 20.61 11.11
CA ASN A 169 -19.72 19.89 12.09
C ASN A 169 -18.66 20.84 12.66
N SER A 170 -18.84 21.21 13.93
CA SER A 170 -17.88 21.92 14.75
C SER A 170 -16.81 20.96 15.27
N GLU A 171 -15.55 21.34 15.11
CA GLU A 171 -14.40 20.76 15.80
C GLU A 171 -14.32 21.34 17.23
N ASP A 172 -14.01 20.50 18.21
CA ASP A 172 -13.10 20.73 19.36
C ASP A 172 -13.54 19.89 20.58
N ASP A 173 -12.64 19.02 21.06
CA ASP A 173 -12.58 18.65 22.48
C ASP A 173 -11.18 18.12 22.79
N THR A 174 -10.29 19.04 23.14
CA THR A 174 -9.18 18.75 24.06
C THR A 174 -9.63 18.94 25.50
N THR A 175 -9.65 17.87 26.29
CA THR A 175 -9.57 17.97 27.76
C THR A 175 -8.55 16.98 28.32
N VAL A 176 -7.45 17.58 28.78
CA VAL A 176 -6.51 17.06 29.79
C VAL A 176 -7.23 16.93 31.13
N ASN A 177 -6.97 15.85 31.87
CA ASN A 177 -7.08 15.85 33.33
C ASN A 177 -5.93 14.99 33.91
N ASP A 178 -5.04 15.69 34.60
CA ASP A 178 -3.99 15.18 35.47
C ASP A 178 -4.56 14.81 36.87
N VAL A 179 -3.72 14.03 37.58
CA VAL A 179 -3.63 13.84 39.04
C VAL A 179 -4.57 12.83 39.70
N ASP A 180 -3.98 11.72 40.15
CA ASP A 180 -4.10 11.30 41.54
C ASP A 180 -2.71 10.93 42.08
N ASP A 181 -2.48 11.39 43.30
CA ASP A 181 -1.21 11.61 43.98
C ASP A 181 -1.09 10.65 45.19
N ILE A 182 0.09 10.65 45.82
CA ILE A 182 0.38 10.32 47.24
C ILE A 182 0.97 8.93 47.61
N GLU A 183 2.29 9.00 47.90
CA GLU A 183 3.07 8.59 49.11
C GLU A 183 3.03 7.13 49.63
N ASP A 184 4.01 6.55 50.34
CA ASP A 184 5.21 7.04 51.02
C ASP A 184 6.22 5.89 51.28
N SER A 185 7.49 6.28 51.42
CA SER A 185 8.62 5.73 52.17
C SER A 185 8.59 4.33 52.83
N LYS A 186 9.61 3.52 52.52
CA LYS A 186 10.65 3.12 53.49
C LYS A 186 11.95 2.68 52.82
#